data_AF-A0A2D7BVK1-F1
#
_entry.id   AF-A0A2D7BVK1-F1
#
_cell.length_a   1.000
_cell.length_b   1.000
_cell.length_c   1.000
_cell.angle_alpha   90.00
_cell.angle_beta   90.00
_cell.angle_gamma   90.00
#
_symmetry.space_group_name_H-M   'P 1'
#
loop_
_entity.id
_entity.type
_entity.pdbx_description
1 polymer ?
#
loop_
_entity_poly.entity_id
_entity_poly.type
_entity_poly.pdbx_seq_one_letter_code
_entity_poly.pdbx_strand_id
1 'polypeptide(L)'
;MTNLPDIDIDFADRTQALTLFKHTPAKLKERKHNTGVYFHRVPSNPFTDICTVEHTDADNHGFFKLDLLNVSIYKDVRDDDHLNELMEREPIWELLEHKDFVDKVFHLSGHDSLLKQLKPTSVEQLAATLAIIRPAKRHLQDKGWQTIMKEVWIKPLNDNKAYYFKKAHAVSYAMVVVVHMNLLCEQLHSAY
;
A
#
# COMPACT_ATOMS: atom_id res chain seq x y z
N MET A 1 10.95 12.89 -21.05
CA MET A 1 10.06 11.81 -20.55
C MET A 1 9.02 12.47 -19.67
N THR A 2 7.75 12.39 -20.05
CA THR A 2 6.64 12.76 -19.17
C THR A 2 6.61 11.75 -18.02
N ASN A 3 6.90 12.22 -16.81
CA ASN A 3 6.78 11.40 -15.60
C ASN A 3 5.29 11.26 -15.30
N LEU A 4 4.68 10.18 -15.77
CA LEU A 4 3.28 9.88 -15.49
C LEU A 4 3.13 9.49 -14.00
N PRO A 5 2.01 9.83 -13.35
CA PRO A 5 1.80 9.45 -11.97
C PRO A 5 1.71 7.93 -11.83
N ASP A 6 1.88 7.46 -10.60
CA ASP A 6 1.73 6.06 -10.20
C ASP A 6 0.53 6.03 -9.25
N ILE A 7 -0.56 5.38 -9.65
CA ILE A 7 -1.85 5.44 -8.94
C ILE A 7 -2.31 4.03 -8.60
N ASP A 8 -2.36 3.77 -7.31
CA ASP A 8 -2.93 2.59 -6.67
C ASP A 8 -4.29 2.95 -6.05
N ILE A 9 -5.31 2.11 -6.29
CA ILE A 9 -6.63 2.25 -5.68
C ILE A 9 -7.03 0.92 -5.05
N ASP A 10 -7.31 0.93 -3.76
CA ASP A 10 -7.68 -0.25 -3.00
C ASP A 10 -9.20 -0.49 -3.03
N PHE A 11 -9.59 -1.75 -3.20
CA PHE A 11 -10.98 -2.18 -3.16
C PHE A 11 -11.15 -3.39 -2.23
N ALA A 12 -12.32 -3.51 -1.62
CA ALA A 12 -12.76 -4.76 -1.00
C ALA A 12 -12.90 -5.89 -2.05
N ASP A 13 -13.45 -5.53 -3.22
CA ASP A 13 -13.51 -6.34 -4.43
C ASP A 13 -13.45 -5.47 -5.69
N ARG A 14 -12.25 -5.39 -6.26
CA ARG A 14 -11.97 -4.64 -7.50
C ARG A 14 -12.77 -5.14 -8.70
N THR A 15 -13.26 -6.38 -8.68
CA THR A 15 -14.01 -6.94 -9.81
C THR A 15 -15.28 -6.15 -10.04
N GLN A 16 -15.97 -5.77 -8.96
CA GLN A 16 -17.16 -4.94 -9.02
C GLN A 16 -16.87 -3.61 -9.70
N ALA A 17 -15.79 -2.92 -9.31
CA ALA A 17 -15.38 -1.67 -9.95
C ALA A 17 -15.00 -1.85 -11.43
N LEU A 18 -14.27 -2.91 -11.77
CA LEU A 18 -13.84 -3.19 -13.15
C LEU A 18 -15.02 -3.47 -14.09
N THR A 19 -16.15 -3.99 -13.60
CA THR A 19 -17.34 -4.23 -14.43
C THR A 19 -18.06 -2.94 -14.85
N LEU A 20 -17.83 -1.82 -14.15
CA LEU A 20 -18.50 -0.55 -14.42
C LEU A 20 -17.89 0.22 -15.59
N PHE A 21 -16.64 -0.08 -15.96
CA PHE A 21 -15.88 0.68 -16.94
C PHE A 21 -15.16 -0.22 -17.93
N LYS A 22 -15.17 0.18 -19.20
CA LYS A 22 -14.34 -0.46 -20.22
C LYS A 22 -12.87 -0.26 -19.87
N HIS A 23 -12.13 -1.36 -19.86
CA HIS A 23 -10.71 -1.35 -19.53
C HIS A 23 -9.95 -2.42 -20.32
N THR A 24 -8.64 -2.24 -20.44
CA THR A 24 -7.71 -3.21 -21.01
C THR A 24 -6.70 -3.62 -19.93
N PRO A 25 -6.57 -4.89 -19.56
CA PRO A 25 -5.56 -5.33 -18.62
C PRO A 25 -4.14 -5.07 -19.10
N ALA A 26 -3.26 -4.63 -18.19
CA ALA A 26 -1.84 -4.50 -18.48
C ALA A 26 -1.17 -5.88 -18.65
N LYS A 27 -0.06 -5.90 -19.40
CA LYS A 27 0.73 -7.11 -19.66
C LYS A 27 1.89 -7.19 -18.68
N LEU A 28 2.06 -8.35 -18.06
CA LEU A 28 3.19 -8.71 -17.22
C LEU A 28 3.85 -9.96 -17.78
N LYS A 29 4.90 -9.80 -18.57
CA LYS A 29 5.53 -10.86 -19.35
C LYS A 29 4.47 -11.59 -20.18
N GLU A 30 4.39 -12.91 -20.10
CA GLU A 30 3.41 -13.69 -20.86
C GLU A 30 2.02 -13.81 -20.20
N ARG A 31 1.73 -12.99 -19.17
CA ARG A 31 0.45 -13.06 -18.44
C ARG A 31 -0.20 -11.69 -18.24
N LYS A 32 -1.46 -11.72 -17.84
CA LYS A 32 -2.19 -10.56 -17.35
C LYS A 32 -1.52 -10.02 -16.08
N HIS A 33 -1.38 -8.71 -15.98
CA HIS A 33 -0.95 -8.03 -14.76
C HIS A 33 -2.01 -8.17 -13.66
N ASN A 34 -1.57 -8.38 -12.42
CA ASN A 34 -2.50 -8.71 -11.34
C ASN A 34 -3.47 -7.57 -11.03
N THR A 35 -3.01 -6.32 -11.06
CA THR A 35 -3.76 -5.12 -10.59
C THR A 35 -3.96 -4.09 -11.71
N GLY A 36 -2.89 -3.77 -12.42
CA GLY A 36 -2.82 -2.80 -13.52
C GLY A 36 -3.81 -2.99 -14.68
N VAL A 37 -4.52 -1.92 -15.00
CA VAL A 37 -5.45 -1.79 -16.12
C VAL A 37 -5.35 -0.40 -16.77
N TYR A 38 -5.73 -0.31 -18.04
CA TYR A 38 -5.84 0.94 -18.80
C TYR A 38 -7.31 1.26 -19.06
N PHE A 39 -7.71 2.51 -18.79
CA PHE A 39 -9.06 3.00 -19.09
C PHE A 39 -9.13 3.84 -20.38
N HIS A 40 -7.97 4.09 -21.01
CA HIS A 40 -7.89 4.67 -22.35
C HIS A 40 -7.51 3.61 -23.39
N ARG A 41 -7.55 3.99 -24.67
CA ARG A 41 -7.23 3.09 -25.77
C ARG A 41 -5.74 2.75 -25.79
N VAL A 42 -5.44 1.46 -25.67
CA VAL A 42 -4.11 0.86 -25.84
C VAL A 42 -4.21 -0.31 -26.82
N PRO A 43 -3.14 -0.71 -27.51
CA PRO A 43 -3.17 -1.88 -28.37
C PRO A 43 -3.38 -3.14 -27.53
N SER A 44 -4.36 -3.98 -27.88
CA SER A 44 -4.68 -5.21 -27.18
C SER A 44 -4.67 -6.42 -28.12
N ASN A 45 -4.39 -7.59 -27.56
CA ASN A 45 -4.50 -8.86 -28.28
C ASN A 45 -5.99 -9.21 -28.45
N PRO A 46 -6.47 -9.45 -29.68
CA PRO A 46 -7.91 -9.66 -29.95
C PRO A 46 -8.46 -10.98 -29.38
N PHE A 47 -7.61 -11.91 -28.96
CA PHE A 47 -8.03 -13.19 -28.37
C PHE A 47 -8.07 -13.17 -26.84
N THR A 48 -7.30 -12.27 -26.21
CA THR A 48 -7.16 -12.22 -24.73
C THR A 48 -7.57 -10.89 -24.11
N ASP A 49 -7.78 -9.86 -24.93
CA ASP A 49 -8.01 -8.47 -24.54
C ASP A 49 -6.92 -7.85 -23.66
N ILE A 50 -5.75 -8.49 -23.52
CA ILE A 50 -4.60 -7.96 -22.76
C ILE A 50 -3.81 -6.99 -23.65
N CYS A 51 -3.26 -5.92 -23.06
CA CYS A 51 -2.36 -5.00 -23.75
C CYS A 51 -1.21 -5.77 -24.44
N THR A 52 -0.82 -5.37 -25.66
CA THR A 52 0.29 -6.02 -26.37
C THR A 52 1.67 -5.52 -25.91
N VAL A 53 1.72 -4.34 -25.29
CA VAL A 53 2.93 -3.70 -24.76
C VAL A 53 3.14 -4.11 -23.30
N GLU A 54 4.37 -4.50 -22.97
CA GLU A 54 4.77 -4.84 -21.60
C GLU A 54 4.61 -3.64 -20.67
N HIS A 55 4.06 -3.84 -19.47
CA HIS A 55 3.79 -2.73 -18.55
C HIS A 55 5.04 -1.90 -18.19
N THR A 56 6.24 -2.49 -18.21
CA THR A 56 7.50 -1.76 -17.96
C THR A 56 7.89 -0.81 -19.09
N ASP A 57 7.40 -1.06 -20.30
CA ASP A 57 7.67 -0.23 -21.47
C ASP A 57 6.51 0.73 -21.79
N ALA A 58 5.33 0.47 -21.23
CA ALA A 58 4.09 1.20 -21.49
C ALA A 58 4.22 2.72 -21.27
N ASP A 59 4.93 3.15 -20.24
CA ASP A 59 5.15 4.58 -19.95
C ASP A 59 5.92 5.28 -21.09
N ASN A 60 6.84 4.59 -21.76
CA ASN A 60 7.58 5.14 -22.91
C ASN A 60 6.65 5.37 -24.12
N HIS A 61 5.53 4.65 -24.18
CA HIS A 61 4.47 4.82 -25.18
C HIS A 61 3.40 5.82 -24.74
N GLY A 62 3.54 6.44 -23.56
CA GLY A 62 2.55 7.36 -22.99
C GLY A 62 1.32 6.66 -22.42
N PHE A 63 1.39 5.34 -22.20
CA PHE A 63 0.27 4.57 -21.65
C PHE A 63 0.28 4.61 -20.13
N PHE A 64 -0.60 5.45 -19.59
CA PHE A 64 -0.89 5.56 -18.17
C PHE A 64 -1.84 4.46 -17.64
N LYS A 65 -1.35 3.61 -16.73
CA LYS A 65 -2.18 2.58 -16.06
C LYS A 65 -2.68 3.05 -14.69
N LEU A 66 -3.76 2.43 -14.23
CA LEU A 66 -4.18 2.43 -12.83
C LEU A 66 -4.01 1.02 -12.25
N ASP A 67 -3.44 0.91 -11.05
CA ASP A 67 -3.39 -0.33 -10.31
C ASP A 67 -4.61 -0.41 -9.38
N LEU A 68 -5.55 -1.29 -9.70
CA LEU A 68 -6.73 -1.55 -8.86
C LEU A 68 -6.43 -2.80 -8.02
N LEU A 69 -6.35 -2.65 -6.70
CA LEU A 69 -5.93 -3.71 -5.77
C LEU A 69 -7.13 -4.30 -5.04
N ASN A 70 -7.03 -5.59 -4.69
CA ASN A 70 -7.91 -6.21 -3.71
C ASN A 70 -7.22 -6.16 -2.35
N VAL A 71 -7.77 -5.38 -1.44
CA VAL A 71 -7.26 -5.26 -0.07
C VAL A 71 -8.36 -5.72 0.88
N SER A 72 -8.11 -6.86 1.53
CA SER A 72 -9.14 -7.59 2.28
C SER A 72 -9.69 -6.82 3.48
N ILE A 73 -8.98 -5.81 3.99
CA ILE A 73 -9.43 -5.03 5.15
C ILE A 73 -10.76 -4.33 4.86
N TYR A 74 -10.98 -3.93 3.61
CA TYR A 74 -12.18 -3.16 3.24
C TYR A 74 -13.43 -4.04 3.14
N LYS A 75 -13.31 -5.37 3.27
CA LYS A 75 -14.47 -6.27 3.25
C LYS A 75 -15.41 -6.08 4.43
N ASP A 76 -14.87 -5.66 5.57
CA ASP A 76 -15.65 -5.42 6.80
C ASP A 76 -15.94 -3.92 7.00
N VAL A 77 -15.55 -3.08 6.04
CA VAL A 77 -15.96 -1.66 5.97
C VAL A 77 -17.34 -1.59 5.33
N ARG A 78 -18.26 -0.83 5.95
CA ARG A 78 -19.70 -0.91 5.67
C ARG A 78 -20.11 0.08 4.58
N ASP A 79 -19.59 1.30 4.68
CA ASP A 79 -19.86 2.44 3.83
C ASP A 79 -18.76 3.51 4.03
N ASP A 80 -18.87 4.61 3.29
CA ASP A 80 -17.91 5.72 3.34
C ASP A 80 -17.89 6.41 4.71
N ASP A 81 -19.03 6.51 5.40
CA ASP A 81 -19.12 7.11 6.74
C ASP A 81 -18.35 6.26 7.76
N HIS A 82 -18.55 4.93 7.74
CA HIS A 82 -17.78 4.01 8.57
C HIS A 82 -16.27 4.09 8.26
N LEU A 83 -15.87 4.21 6.98
CA LEU A 83 -14.46 4.37 6.63
C LEU A 83 -13.88 5.66 7.20
N ASN A 84 -14.60 6.79 7.08
CA ASN A 84 -14.18 8.07 7.63
C ASN A 84 -14.02 7.99 9.16
N GLU A 85 -14.97 7.37 9.86
CA GLU A 85 -14.87 7.13 11.31
C GLU A 85 -13.61 6.33 11.67
N LEU A 86 -13.29 5.27 10.92
CA LEU A 86 -12.10 4.44 11.15
C LEU A 86 -10.80 5.20 10.84
N MET A 87 -10.80 6.12 9.87
CA MET A 87 -9.63 6.93 9.50
C MET A 87 -9.37 8.05 10.52
N GLU A 88 -10.41 8.69 11.02
CA GLU A 88 -10.31 9.84 11.94
C GLU A 88 -10.12 9.43 13.40
N ARG A 89 -10.52 8.21 13.76
CA ARG A 89 -10.30 7.69 15.10
C ARG A 89 -8.81 7.50 15.39
N GLU A 90 -8.35 8.14 16.46
CA GLU A 90 -6.99 7.93 16.96
C GLU A 90 -6.82 6.45 17.37
N PRO A 91 -5.86 5.72 16.76
CA PRO A 91 -5.65 4.32 17.09
C PRO A 91 -4.94 4.18 18.45
N ILE A 92 -5.16 3.06 19.13
CA ILE A 92 -4.44 2.72 20.37
C ILE A 92 -3.02 2.26 19.99
N TRP A 93 -2.07 3.19 19.92
CA TRP A 93 -0.70 2.92 19.46
C TRP A 93 0.01 1.84 20.27
N GLU A 94 -0.29 1.72 21.57
CA GLU A 94 0.28 0.72 22.47
C GLU A 94 -0.01 -0.72 22.00
N LEU A 95 -1.08 -0.94 21.22
CA LEU A 95 -1.38 -2.24 20.63
C LEU A 95 -0.28 -2.73 19.68
N LEU A 96 0.50 -1.82 19.09
CA LEU A 96 1.65 -2.17 18.24
C LEU A 96 2.82 -2.78 19.03
N GLU A 97 2.78 -2.71 20.36
CA GLU A 97 3.74 -3.41 21.23
C GLU A 97 3.35 -4.87 21.51
N HIS A 98 2.14 -5.29 21.11
CA HIS A 98 1.62 -6.63 21.39
C HIS A 98 1.65 -7.53 20.15
N LYS A 99 2.46 -8.59 20.19
CA LYS A 99 2.67 -9.51 19.05
C LYS A 99 1.35 -10.06 18.49
N ASP A 100 0.48 -10.54 19.37
CA ASP A 100 -0.79 -11.18 18.98
C ASP A 100 -1.74 -10.22 18.26
N PHE A 101 -1.60 -8.91 18.50
CA PHE A 101 -2.30 -7.87 17.77
C PHE A 101 -1.59 -7.57 16.44
N VAL A 102 -0.28 -7.29 16.48
CA VAL A 102 0.55 -6.97 15.31
C VAL A 102 0.45 -8.03 14.20
N ASP A 103 0.41 -9.32 14.56
CA ASP A 103 0.29 -10.42 13.59
C ASP A 103 -1.04 -10.41 12.82
N LYS A 104 -2.07 -9.74 13.35
CA LYS A 104 -3.36 -9.56 12.67
C LYS A 104 -3.38 -8.33 11.77
N VAL A 105 -2.48 -7.37 12.00
CA VAL A 105 -2.50 -6.06 11.32
C VAL A 105 -1.82 -6.15 9.96
N PHE A 106 -2.46 -5.52 8.98
CA PHE A 106 -2.02 -5.46 7.59
C PHE A 106 -0.60 -4.91 7.49
N HIS A 107 0.27 -5.56 6.70
CA HIS A 107 1.70 -5.21 6.54
C HIS A 107 2.60 -5.21 7.79
N LEU A 108 2.07 -5.49 8.99
CA LEU A 108 2.85 -5.49 10.23
C LEU A 108 3.18 -6.88 10.77
N SER A 109 2.48 -7.92 10.31
CA SER A 109 2.71 -9.30 10.73
C SER A 109 4.19 -9.71 10.67
N GLY A 110 4.72 -10.25 11.77
CA GLY A 110 6.12 -10.65 11.88
C GLY A 110 7.12 -9.51 12.13
N HIS A 111 6.66 -8.28 12.38
CA HIS A 111 7.52 -7.12 12.66
C HIS A 111 7.37 -6.56 14.08
N ASP A 112 6.85 -7.36 15.03
CA ASP A 112 6.58 -6.95 16.41
C ASP A 112 7.82 -6.44 17.15
N SER A 113 9.00 -7.07 16.97
CA SER A 113 10.24 -6.60 17.59
C SER A 113 10.62 -5.18 17.15
N LEU A 114 10.39 -4.84 15.87
CA LEU A 114 10.66 -3.49 15.37
C LEU A 114 9.66 -2.48 15.93
N LEU A 115 8.37 -2.84 15.95
CA LEU A 115 7.31 -1.97 16.45
C LEU A 115 7.48 -1.67 17.94
N LYS A 116 7.83 -2.68 18.74
CA LYS A 116 8.20 -2.53 20.17
C LYS A 116 9.42 -1.63 20.38
N GLN A 117 10.37 -1.64 19.43
CA GLN A 117 11.57 -0.82 19.51
C GLN A 117 11.29 0.64 19.14
N LEU A 118 10.58 0.88 18.04
CA LEU A 118 10.35 2.23 17.51
C LEU A 118 9.17 2.94 18.16
N LYS A 119 8.13 2.20 18.57
CA LYS A 119 6.91 2.70 19.22
C LYS A 119 6.32 3.90 18.48
N PRO A 120 5.91 3.74 17.21
CA PRO A 120 5.33 4.84 16.45
C PRO A 120 4.01 5.31 17.11
N THR A 121 3.83 6.64 17.17
CA THR A 121 2.69 7.31 17.82
C THR A 121 1.98 8.30 16.88
N SER A 122 2.22 8.17 15.58
CA SER A 122 1.62 9.00 14.53
C SER A 122 1.69 8.27 13.19
N VAL A 123 0.85 8.70 12.24
CA VAL A 123 0.84 8.18 10.87
C VAL A 123 2.22 8.35 10.21
N GLU A 124 2.90 9.47 10.43
CA GLU A 124 4.23 9.74 9.86
C GLU A 124 5.30 8.80 10.42
N GLN A 125 5.28 8.55 11.73
CA GLN A 125 6.19 7.61 12.38
C GLN A 125 5.90 6.17 11.94
N LEU A 126 4.63 5.80 11.81
CA LEU A 126 4.23 4.50 11.30
C LEU A 126 4.66 4.32 9.83
N ALA A 127 4.51 5.35 8.99
CA ALA A 127 4.99 5.36 7.61
C ALA A 127 6.51 5.16 7.54
N ALA A 128 7.27 5.86 8.38
CA ALA A 128 8.71 5.67 8.49
C ALA A 128 9.07 4.25 8.98
N THR A 129 8.29 3.70 9.92
CA THR A 129 8.46 2.31 10.39
C THR A 129 8.26 1.31 9.26
N LEU A 130 7.19 1.46 8.46
CA LEU A 130 6.93 0.65 7.27
C LEU A 130 8.07 0.72 6.24
N ALA A 131 8.69 1.89 6.10
CA ALA A 131 9.89 2.05 5.27
C ALA A 131 11.10 1.31 5.86
N ILE A 132 11.33 1.39 7.19
CA ILE A 132 12.45 0.73 7.89
C ILE A 132 12.35 -0.79 7.88
N ILE A 133 11.15 -1.37 7.77
CA ILE A 133 10.97 -2.82 7.56
C ILE A 133 11.72 -3.29 6.30
N ARG A 134 11.90 -2.42 5.29
CA ARG A 134 12.58 -2.78 4.04
C ARG A 134 14.11 -2.83 4.22
N PRO A 135 14.81 -3.78 3.58
CA PRO A 135 16.26 -3.97 3.75
C PRO A 135 17.09 -2.69 3.57
N ALA A 136 16.76 -1.87 2.59
CA ALA A 136 17.49 -0.63 2.28
C ALA A 136 17.47 0.41 3.41
N LYS A 137 16.48 0.35 4.31
CA LYS A 137 16.29 1.31 5.41
C LYS A 137 16.42 0.69 6.80
N ARG A 138 16.65 -0.63 6.87
CA ARG A 138 16.74 -1.38 8.13
C ARG A 138 17.79 -0.84 9.11
N HIS A 139 18.88 -0.27 8.59
CA HIS A 139 19.95 0.34 9.39
C HIS A 139 19.52 1.54 10.25
N LEU A 140 18.35 2.12 9.99
CA LEU A 140 17.80 3.24 10.77
C LEU A 140 17.05 2.80 12.04
N GLN A 141 16.79 1.50 12.22
CA GLN A 141 15.97 1.00 13.33
C GLN A 141 16.50 1.40 14.72
N ASP A 142 17.83 1.53 14.87
CA ASP A 142 18.49 1.82 16.15
C ASP A 142 18.75 3.32 16.34
N LYS A 143 18.16 4.17 15.50
CA LYS A 143 18.32 5.63 15.54
C LYS A 143 17.13 6.29 16.25
N GLY A 144 17.35 7.48 16.79
CA GLY A 144 16.26 8.30 17.33
C GLY A 144 15.36 8.85 16.22
N TRP A 145 14.10 9.15 16.57
CA TRP A 145 13.09 9.65 15.62
C TRP A 145 13.54 10.86 14.82
N GLN A 146 14.29 11.78 15.42
CA GLN A 146 14.84 12.94 14.70
C GLN A 146 15.72 12.54 13.50
N THR A 147 16.60 11.56 13.70
CA THR A 147 17.46 11.02 12.63
C THR A 147 16.65 10.22 11.63
N ILE A 148 15.77 9.34 12.12
CA ILE A 148 14.88 8.52 11.26
C ILE A 148 14.12 9.42 10.28
N MET A 149 13.43 10.44 10.78
CA MET A 149 12.58 11.29 9.94
C MET A 149 13.37 12.12 8.92
N LYS A 150 14.64 12.42 9.22
CA LYS A 150 15.55 13.11 8.29
C LYS A 150 16.07 12.18 7.19
N GLU A 151 16.33 10.91 7.50
CA GLU A 151 17.10 10.01 6.61
C GLU A 151 16.26 8.96 5.89
N VAL A 152 15.10 8.58 6.43
CA VAL A 152 14.29 7.48 5.90
C VAL A 152 13.80 7.73 4.48
N TRP A 153 13.60 9.01 4.10
CA TRP A 153 13.15 9.42 2.77
C TRP A 153 14.28 9.82 1.80
N ILE A 154 15.55 9.64 2.19
CA ILE A 154 16.68 9.87 1.28
C ILE A 154 16.80 8.66 0.34
N LYS A 155 16.80 8.86 -0.97
CA LYS A 155 16.98 7.75 -1.92
C LYS A 155 18.37 7.11 -1.75
N PRO A 156 18.51 5.78 -1.69
CA PRO A 156 19.82 5.15 -1.60
C PRO A 156 20.65 5.39 -2.87
N LEU A 157 21.94 5.68 -2.71
CA LEU A 157 22.84 6.04 -3.82
C LEU A 157 23.16 4.85 -4.76
N ASN A 158 23.19 3.64 -4.23
CA ASN A 158 23.54 2.42 -4.96
C ASN A 158 22.32 1.62 -5.42
N ASP A 159 21.14 2.25 -5.45
CA ASP A 159 19.92 1.55 -5.80
C ASP A 159 19.75 1.41 -7.30
N ASN A 160 20.62 0.59 -7.91
CA ASN A 160 20.68 0.38 -9.35
C ASN A 160 19.49 -0.41 -9.91
N LYS A 161 18.43 -0.69 -9.13
CA LYS A 161 17.16 -1.33 -9.56
C LYS A 161 16.18 -1.68 -8.42
N ALA A 162 16.51 -1.52 -7.13
CA ALA A 162 15.58 -1.86 -6.06
C ALA A 162 14.52 -0.77 -5.88
N TYR A 163 13.36 -1.24 -5.46
CA TYR A 163 12.15 -0.46 -5.28
C TYR A 163 12.35 0.52 -4.11
N TYR A 164 12.64 1.79 -4.41
CA TYR A 164 12.62 2.86 -3.42
C TYR A 164 11.19 3.05 -2.91
N PHE A 165 10.97 2.77 -1.62
CA PHE A 165 9.66 2.91 -1.00
C PHE A 165 9.30 4.40 -0.89
N LYS A 166 8.44 4.87 -1.80
CA LYS A 166 8.05 6.28 -1.91
C LYS A 166 7.34 6.72 -0.63
N LYS A 167 7.63 7.95 -0.17
CA LYS A 167 6.98 8.52 1.03
C LYS A 167 5.45 8.53 0.94
N ALA A 168 4.89 8.92 -0.21
CA ALA A 168 3.45 8.92 -0.43
C ALA A 168 2.83 7.52 -0.26
N HIS A 169 3.50 6.49 -0.79
CA HIS A 169 3.11 5.08 -0.63
C HIS A 169 3.14 4.65 0.83
N ALA A 170 4.20 5.02 1.55
CA ALA A 170 4.36 4.69 2.96
C ALA A 170 3.28 5.33 3.84
N VAL A 171 2.94 6.59 3.56
CA VAL A 171 1.88 7.32 4.28
C VAL A 171 0.51 6.72 3.98
N SER A 172 0.22 6.40 2.71
CA SER A 172 -1.02 5.70 2.34
C SER A 172 -1.14 4.38 3.10
N TYR A 173 -0.10 3.55 3.10
CA TYR A 173 -0.11 2.27 3.84
C TYR A 173 -0.23 2.46 5.35
N ALA A 174 0.39 3.49 5.93
CA ALA A 174 0.21 3.80 7.34
C ALA A 174 -1.26 4.12 7.65
N MET A 175 -1.97 4.82 6.75
CA MET A 175 -3.39 5.07 6.91
C MET A 175 -4.23 3.80 6.82
N VAL A 176 -3.95 2.92 5.86
CA VAL A 176 -4.60 1.61 5.74
C VAL A 176 -4.39 0.78 7.03
N VAL A 177 -3.20 0.87 7.63
CA VAL A 177 -2.91 0.24 8.92
C VAL A 177 -3.75 0.83 10.05
N VAL A 178 -3.86 2.16 10.15
CA VAL A 178 -4.72 2.83 11.17
C VAL A 178 -6.17 2.36 11.05
N VAL A 179 -6.73 2.38 9.83
CA VAL A 179 -8.08 1.87 9.55
C VAL A 179 -8.22 0.44 10.05
N HIS A 180 -7.27 -0.43 9.72
CA HIS A 180 -7.32 -1.83 10.11
C HIS A 180 -7.17 -2.03 11.64
N MET A 181 -6.33 -1.23 12.31
CA MET A 181 -6.21 -1.27 13.77
C MET A 181 -7.55 -0.93 14.43
N ASN A 182 -8.20 0.15 14.00
CA ASN A 182 -9.48 0.59 14.53
C ASN A 182 -10.58 -0.43 14.26
N LEU A 183 -10.60 -1.00 13.05
CA LEU A 183 -11.55 -2.05 12.67
C LEU A 183 -11.41 -3.31 13.54
N LEU A 184 -10.17 -3.76 13.79
CA LEU A 184 -9.92 -4.90 14.69
C LEU A 184 -10.40 -4.62 16.12
N CYS A 185 -10.22 -3.39 16.61
CA CYS A 185 -10.74 -2.99 17.93
C CYS A 185 -12.27 -3.04 17.98
N GLU A 186 -12.98 -2.60 16.94
CA GLU A 186 -14.44 -2.70 16.86
C GLU A 186 -14.93 -4.16 16.86
N GLN A 187 -14.27 -5.00 16.08
CA GLN A 187 -14.59 -6.43 15.98
C GLN A 187 -14.38 -7.14 17.32
N LEU A 188 -13.31 -6.80 18.05
CA LEU A 188 -13.04 -7.35 19.37
C LEU A 188 -14.06 -6.86 20.40
N HIS A 189 -14.48 -5.60 20.35
CA HIS A 189 -15.48 -5.07 21.27
C HIS A 189 -16.86 -5.70 21.04
N SER A 190 -17.26 -5.88 19.78
CA SER A 190 -18.56 -6.45 19.41
C SER A 190 -18.69 -7.96 19.70
N ALA A 191 -17.57 -8.63 19.98
CA ALA A 191 -17.54 -10.06 20.32
C ALA A 191 -17.84 -10.35 21.80
N TYR A 192 -17.98 -9.32 22.63
CA TYR A 192 -18.33 -9.39 24.05
C TYR A 192 -19.67 -8.67 24.32
#